data_AF-A0A060CNS5-F1
#
_entry.id   AF-A0A060CNS5-F1
#
_cell.length_a   1.000
_cell.length_b   1.000
_cell.length_c   1.000
_cell.angle_alpha   90.00
_cell.angle_beta   90.00
_cell.angle_gamma   90.00
#
_symmetry.space_group_name_H-M   'P 1'
#
loop_
_entity.id
_entity.type
_entity.pdbx_description
1 polymer ?
#
loop_
_entity_poly.entity_id
_entity_poly.type
_entity_poly.pdbx_seq_one_letter_code
_entity_poly.pdbx_strand_id
1 'polypeptide(L)'
;MDEIDLEWIGSDTTELQTNYFSKGNTTTYTRGEFHAVTSPQDEFHNYTIDWTESQLNFYVDGTLIRTINSDDPQGYPQTPMYIVTGIWAGGDPSNAAGTIEWAGGEIDYSAGPYSMYVKSVIVSDYSTGSDVRLQ
;
A
#
# COMPACT_ATOMS: atom_id res chain seq x y z
N MET A 1 -5.76 0.99 14.63
CA MET A 1 -4.71 1.60 13.81
C MET A 1 -5.28 1.81 12.43
N ASP A 2 -5.17 3.02 11.87
CA ASP A 2 -5.49 3.23 10.47
C ASP A 2 -4.26 2.92 9.61
N GLU A 3 -4.47 2.53 8.36
CA GLU A 3 -3.42 2.08 7.44
C GLU A 3 -3.85 2.38 6.00
N ILE A 4 -2.87 2.72 5.16
CA ILE A 4 -3.03 2.97 3.72
C ILE A 4 -1.80 2.40 3.02
N ASP A 5 -2.01 1.46 2.10
CA ASP A 5 -0.93 0.65 1.55
C ASP A 5 -0.87 0.71 0.04
N LEU A 6 0.36 0.58 -0.45
CA LEU A 6 0.72 0.24 -1.82
C LEU A 6 1.59 -1.01 -1.74
N GLU A 7 1.13 -2.09 -2.35
CA GLU A 7 1.81 -3.39 -2.32
C GLU A 7 2.15 -3.82 -3.75
N TRP A 8 3.39 -4.26 -3.94
CA TRP A 8 3.88 -4.80 -5.21
C TRP A 8 4.26 -6.25 -5.02
N ILE A 9 3.69 -7.12 -5.86
CA ILE A 9 4.01 -8.54 -5.85
C ILE A 9 5.14 -8.79 -6.84
N GLY A 10 6.28 -9.30 -6.36
CA GLY A 10 7.49 -9.44 -7.18
C GLY A 10 7.31 -10.33 -8.42
N SER A 11 6.40 -11.30 -8.36
CA SER A 11 6.07 -12.19 -9.49
C SER A 11 5.06 -11.60 -10.48
N ASP A 12 4.34 -10.53 -10.11
CA ASP A 12 3.38 -9.86 -11.00
C ASP A 12 3.95 -8.56 -11.55
N THR A 13 4.23 -8.56 -12.85
CA THR A 13 4.88 -7.44 -13.55
C THR A 13 3.90 -6.47 -14.20
N THR A 14 2.62 -6.56 -13.85
CA THR A 14 1.55 -5.87 -14.57
C THR A 14 0.62 -5.06 -13.68
N GLU A 15 0.76 -5.15 -12.35
CA GLU A 15 -0.13 -4.47 -11.42
C GLU A 15 0.51 -4.04 -10.10
N LEU A 16 -0.22 -3.17 -9.41
CA LEU A 16 -0.03 -2.68 -8.06
C LEU A 16 -1.31 -3.00 -7.28
N GLN A 17 -1.19 -3.39 -6.02
CA GLN A 17 -2.35 -3.42 -5.11
C GLN A 17 -2.40 -2.16 -4.25
N THR A 18 -3.57 -1.52 -4.21
CA THR A 18 -3.89 -0.48 -3.21
C THR A 18 -4.71 -1.11 -2.09
N ASN A 19 -4.47 -0.72 -0.83
CA ASN A 19 -5.25 -1.20 0.31
C ASN A 19 -5.42 -0.11 1.37
N TYR A 20 -6.33 -0.35 2.31
CA TYR A 20 -6.50 0.49 3.48
C TYR A 20 -7.12 -0.32 4.62
N PHE A 21 -6.86 0.08 5.85
CA PHE A 21 -7.59 -0.38 7.02
C PHE A 21 -8.00 0.79 7.89
N SER A 22 -9.19 0.70 8.49
CA SER A 22 -9.65 1.64 9.50
C SER A 22 -9.74 0.93 10.85
N LYS A 23 -9.12 1.53 11.87
CA LYS A 23 -9.14 1.06 13.26
C LYS A 23 -8.70 -0.40 13.44
N GLY A 24 -7.83 -0.90 12.56
CA GLY A 24 -7.27 -2.26 12.60
C GLY A 24 -8.31 -3.33 12.29
N ASN A 25 -9.40 -2.99 11.60
CA ASN A 25 -10.47 -3.93 11.30
C ASN A 25 -10.08 -4.86 10.14
N THR A 26 -9.64 -6.08 10.48
CA THR A 26 -9.31 -7.15 9.53
C THR A 26 -10.42 -8.18 9.38
N THR A 27 -11.68 -7.83 9.74
CA THR A 27 -12.83 -8.75 9.64
C THR A 27 -13.10 -9.20 8.20
N THR A 28 -12.71 -8.37 7.24
CA THR A 28 -12.79 -8.61 5.80
C THR A 28 -11.44 -8.26 5.15
N TYR A 29 -11.09 -8.96 4.07
CA TYR A 29 -9.91 -8.67 3.24
C TYR A 29 -10.30 -8.13 1.86
N THR A 30 -11.47 -7.50 1.77
CA THR A 30 -12.09 -7.03 0.51
C THR A 30 -11.71 -5.58 0.17
N ARG A 31 -10.80 -4.97 0.93
CA ARG A 31 -10.38 -3.57 0.75
C ARG A 31 -9.25 -3.41 -0.28
N GLY A 32 -8.55 -4.49 -0.59
CA GLY A 32 -7.51 -4.53 -1.61
C GLY A 32 -8.10 -4.42 -3.01
N GLU A 33 -7.50 -3.60 -3.87
CA GLU A 33 -7.84 -3.50 -5.29
C GLU A 33 -6.57 -3.41 -6.12
N PHE A 34 -6.49 -4.23 -7.17
CA PHE A 34 -5.36 -4.29 -8.09
C PHE A 34 -5.57 -3.33 -9.27
N HIS A 35 -4.50 -2.66 -9.67
CA HIS A 35 -4.48 -1.62 -10.70
C HIS A 35 -3.35 -1.89 -11.67
N ALA A 36 -3.65 -1.79 -12.98
CA ALA A 36 -2.66 -2.02 -14.01
C ALA A 36 -1.52 -0.98 -13.93
N VAL A 37 -0.28 -1.47 -13.87
CA VAL A 37 0.95 -0.68 -13.93
C VAL A 37 1.94 -1.43 -14.80
N THR A 38 2.54 -0.76 -15.79
CA THR A 38 3.48 -1.42 -16.70
C THR A 38 4.84 -1.54 -16.03
N SER A 39 5.36 -2.76 -15.88
CA SER A 39 6.75 -3.01 -15.46
C SER A 39 7.16 -2.37 -14.10
N PRO A 40 6.36 -2.51 -13.02
CA PRO A 40 6.66 -1.85 -11.74
C PRO A 40 7.96 -2.33 -11.05
N GLN A 41 8.53 -3.47 -11.48
CA GLN A 41 9.82 -3.98 -10.98
C GLN A 41 11.01 -3.44 -11.77
N ASP A 42 10.81 -3.02 -13.02
CA ASP A 42 11.90 -2.63 -13.93
C ASP A 42 12.00 -1.11 -14.11
N GLU A 43 10.92 -0.37 -13.85
CA GLU A 43 10.84 1.08 -14.03
C GLU A 43 10.47 1.81 -12.73
N PHE A 44 10.93 3.06 -12.62
CA PHE A 44 10.46 3.95 -11.54
C PHE A 44 9.15 4.61 -11.94
N HIS A 45 8.15 4.46 -11.09
CA HIS A 45 6.88 5.19 -11.18
C HIS A 45 6.71 6.18 -10.01
N ASN A 46 5.90 7.21 -10.25
CA ASN A 46 5.45 8.10 -9.20
C ASN A 46 4.12 7.60 -8.64
N TYR A 47 4.17 6.96 -7.47
CA TYR A 47 2.99 6.59 -6.70
C TYR A 47 2.62 7.73 -5.74
N THR A 48 1.38 8.20 -5.81
CA THR A 48 0.90 9.30 -4.97
C THR A 48 -0.32 8.85 -4.19
N ILE A 49 -0.31 9.15 -2.89
CA ILE A 49 -1.49 9.08 -2.02
C ILE A 49 -1.85 10.53 -1.69
N ASP A 50 -3.08 10.95 -2.05
CA ASP A 50 -3.65 12.22 -1.64
C ASP A 50 -4.82 11.93 -0.69
N TRP A 51 -4.64 12.28 0.58
CA TRP A 51 -5.52 11.88 1.66
C TRP A 51 -6.05 13.11 2.39
N THR A 52 -7.37 13.30 2.32
CA THR A 52 -8.07 14.40 2.99
C THR A 52 -9.12 13.86 3.95
N GLU A 53 -9.81 14.74 4.68
CA GLU A 53 -10.94 14.33 5.52
C GLU A 53 -12.11 13.74 4.70
N SER A 54 -12.22 14.05 3.41
CA SER A 54 -13.35 13.65 2.57
C SER A 54 -13.06 12.47 1.65
N GLN A 55 -11.82 12.33 1.18
CA GLN A 55 -11.46 11.32 0.20
C GLN A 55 -9.98 10.93 0.25
N LEU A 56 -9.72 9.67 -0.08
CA LEU A 56 -8.41 9.06 -0.25
C LEU A 56 -8.26 8.68 -1.71
N ASN A 57 -7.32 9.34 -2.39
CA ASN A 57 -7.04 9.15 -3.79
C ASN A 57 -5.65 8.53 -4.00
N PHE A 58 -5.58 7.56 -4.90
CA PHE A 58 -4.33 6.93 -5.32
C PHE A 58 -4.05 7.28 -6.77
N TYR A 59 -2.78 7.59 -7.07
CA TYR A 59 -2.32 7.89 -8.42
C TYR A 59 -1.07 7.10 -8.78
N VAL A 60 -0.96 6.78 -10.07
CA VAL A 60 0.26 6.26 -10.70
C VAL A 60 0.63 7.21 -11.84
N ASP A 61 1.83 7.77 -11.80
CA ASP A 61 2.34 8.71 -12.80
C ASP A 61 1.40 9.89 -13.08
N GLY A 62 0.73 10.38 -12.03
CA GLY A 62 -0.24 11.47 -12.08
C GLY A 62 -1.64 11.07 -12.57
N THR A 63 -1.86 9.81 -12.95
CA THR A 63 -3.19 9.29 -13.30
C THR A 63 -3.90 8.78 -12.05
N LEU A 64 -5.11 9.27 -11.79
CA LEU A 64 -5.96 8.79 -10.70
C LEU A 64 -6.41 7.35 -11.01
N ILE A 65 -6.10 6.41 -10.11
CA ILE A 65 -6.44 4.99 -10.27
C ILE A 65 -7.53 4.54 -9.29
N ARG A 66 -7.68 5.21 -8.14
CA ARG A 66 -8.67 4.83 -7.12
C ARG A 66 -9.07 6.01 -6.25
N THR A 67 -10.34 6.06 -5.88
CA THR A 67 -10.90 6.99 -4.88
C THR A 67 -11.69 6.20 -3.84
N ILE A 68 -11.45 6.48 -2.56
CA ILE A 68 -12.23 5.98 -1.42
C ILE A 68 -12.81 7.19 -0.71
N ASN A 69 -14.14 7.24 -0.54
CA ASN A 69 -14.82 8.34 0.14
C ASN A 69 -14.82 8.12 1.66
N SER A 70 -14.91 9.20 2.43
CA SER A 70 -14.94 9.16 3.90
C SER A 70 -16.12 8.41 4.50
N ASP A 71 -17.19 8.21 3.72
CA ASP A 71 -18.39 7.47 4.10
C ASP A 71 -18.37 5.99 3.67
N ASP A 72 -17.21 5.47 3.25
CA ASP A 72 -17.06 4.07 2.86
C ASP A 72 -17.51 3.13 4.00
N PRO A 73 -18.37 2.12 3.71
CA PRO A 73 -18.94 1.25 4.73
C PRO A 73 -17.92 0.37 5.44
N GLN A 74 -16.70 0.22 4.91
CA GLN A 74 -15.60 -0.51 5.54
C GLN A 74 -14.79 0.36 6.51
N GLY A 75 -15.17 1.63 6.69
CA GLY A 75 -14.48 2.63 7.51
C GLY A 75 -13.57 3.53 6.68
N TYR A 76 -12.90 4.48 7.33
CA TYR A 76 -12.02 5.45 6.67
C TYR A 76 -10.82 5.81 7.56
N PRO A 77 -9.58 5.79 7.02
CA PRO A 77 -8.38 6.28 7.71
C PRO A 77 -8.53 7.76 8.08
N GLN A 78 -8.38 8.09 9.36
CA GLN A 78 -8.65 9.45 9.87
C GLN A 78 -7.77 9.85 11.07
N THR A 79 -6.76 9.04 11.39
CA THR A 79 -5.82 9.31 12.49
C THR A 79 -4.43 9.59 11.94
N PRO A 80 -3.62 10.46 12.57
CA PRO A 80 -2.27 10.77 12.07
C PRO A 80 -1.43 9.51 11.85
N MET A 81 -0.71 9.46 10.73
CA MET A 81 0.10 8.31 10.32
C MET A 81 1.55 8.72 10.06
N TYR A 82 2.42 7.73 9.97
CA TYR A 82 3.80 7.86 9.54
C TYR A 82 4.03 6.97 8.31
N ILE A 83 5.04 7.32 7.51
CA ILE A 83 5.36 6.57 6.30
C ILE A 83 6.34 5.45 6.64
N VAL A 84 6.02 4.25 6.18
CA VAL A 84 6.92 3.09 6.21
C VAL A 84 7.14 2.63 4.79
N THR A 85 8.38 2.29 4.46
CA THR A 85 8.74 1.65 3.19
C THR A 85 9.59 0.43 3.49
N GLY A 86 9.29 -0.69 2.86
CA GLY A 86 10.05 -1.91 3.07
C GLY A 86 9.79 -2.94 2.00
N ILE A 87 10.67 -3.93 1.94
CA ILE A 87 10.51 -5.15 1.17
C ILE A 87 10.58 -6.32 2.15
N TRP A 88 9.74 -7.33 1.96
CA TRP A 88 9.67 -8.51 2.80
C TRP A 88 9.23 -9.72 1.98
N ALA A 89 9.52 -10.92 2.49
CA ALA A 89 9.21 -12.17 1.80
C ALA A 89 7.79 -12.66 2.14
N GLY A 90 6.79 -12.21 1.40
CA GLY A 90 5.41 -12.72 1.52
C GLY A 90 5.30 -14.23 1.24
N GLY A 91 6.09 -14.71 0.29
CA GLY A 91 6.22 -16.12 -0.07
C GLY A 91 7.11 -16.97 0.84
N ASP A 92 7.52 -16.49 2.02
CA ASP A 92 8.31 -17.32 2.93
C ASP A 92 7.52 -18.59 3.33
N PRO A 93 8.12 -19.80 3.27
CA PRO A 93 7.43 -21.06 3.61
C PRO A 93 6.91 -21.13 5.05
N SER A 94 7.35 -20.25 5.95
CA SER A 94 6.86 -20.14 7.32
C SER A 94 5.60 -19.27 7.47
N ASN A 95 5.21 -18.53 6.43
CA ASN A 95 4.00 -17.70 6.44
C ASN A 95 2.73 -18.56 6.30
N ALA A 96 1.57 -17.94 6.58
CA ALA A 96 0.28 -18.58 6.34
C ALA A 96 0.07 -18.83 4.84
N ALA A 97 -0.57 -19.95 4.49
CA ALA A 97 -0.78 -20.36 3.10
C ALA A 97 -1.46 -19.27 2.24
N GLY A 98 -2.44 -18.55 2.80
CA GLY A 98 -3.10 -17.45 2.08
C GLY A 98 -2.19 -16.24 1.82
N THR A 99 -1.21 -15.98 2.69
CA THR A 99 -0.19 -14.94 2.47
C THR A 99 0.79 -15.35 1.38
N ILE A 100 1.20 -16.62 1.37
CA ILE A 100 2.06 -17.17 0.32
C ILE A 100 1.34 -17.12 -1.04
N GLU A 101 0.06 -17.51 -1.07
CA GLU A 101 -0.78 -17.46 -2.29
C GLU A 101 -0.95 -16.01 -2.78
N TRP A 102 -1.31 -15.08 -1.89
CA TRP A 102 -1.41 -13.65 -2.21
C TRP A 102 -0.08 -13.07 -2.74
N ALA A 103 1.05 -13.51 -2.20
CA ALA A 103 2.38 -13.08 -2.64
C ALA A 103 2.85 -13.72 -3.96
N GLY A 104 2.01 -14.54 -4.62
CA GLY A 104 2.32 -15.17 -5.90
C GLY A 104 3.05 -16.52 -5.80
N GLY A 105 3.14 -17.10 -4.60
CA GLY A 105 3.77 -18.40 -4.34
C GLY A 105 5.00 -18.33 -3.42
N GLU A 106 5.64 -19.48 -3.23
CA GLU A 106 6.85 -19.56 -2.39
C GLU A 106 8.04 -18.82 -3.04
N ILE A 107 8.78 -18.08 -2.22
CA ILE A 107 9.97 -17.34 -2.66
C ILE A 107 11.17 -18.27 -2.88
N ASP A 108 11.89 -18.07 -4.00
CA ASP A 108 13.19 -18.72 -4.23
C ASP A 108 14.34 -17.82 -3.78
N TYR A 109 14.79 -17.99 -2.54
CA TYR A 109 15.92 -17.24 -1.99
C TYR A 109 17.22 -17.42 -2.79
N SER A 110 17.39 -18.49 -3.57
CA SER A 110 18.59 -18.72 -4.38
C SER A 110 18.64 -17.87 -5.65
N ALA A 111 17.50 -17.37 -6.12
CA ALA A 111 17.39 -16.45 -7.26
C ALA A 111 17.58 -14.97 -6.84
N GLY A 112 17.73 -14.71 -5.54
CA GLY A 112 18.02 -13.38 -5.01
C GLY A 112 19.47 -12.91 -5.24
N PRO A 113 19.85 -11.73 -4.70
CA PRO A 113 19.02 -10.89 -3.85
C PRO A 113 17.91 -10.15 -4.61
N TYR A 114 16.78 -9.96 -3.94
CA TYR A 114 15.72 -9.05 -4.38
C TYR A 114 15.91 -7.69 -3.71
N SER A 115 15.68 -6.59 -4.44
CA SER A 115 15.92 -5.25 -3.94
C SER A 115 14.82 -4.29 -4.39
N MET A 116 14.26 -3.55 -3.44
CA MET A 116 13.35 -2.43 -3.70
C MET A 116 14.13 -1.12 -3.62
N TYR A 117 13.91 -0.22 -4.58
CA TYR A 117 14.54 1.09 -4.60
C TYR A 117 13.49 2.19 -4.46
N VAL A 118 13.68 3.08 -3.48
CA VAL A 118 12.89 4.31 -3.33
C VAL A 118 13.81 5.49 -3.63
N LYS A 119 13.54 6.18 -4.74
CA LYS A 119 14.39 7.29 -5.19
C LYS A 119 14.20 8.56 -4.37
N SER A 120 12.96 8.86 -3.99
CA SER A 120 12.60 10.04 -3.20
C SER A 120 11.25 9.85 -2.54
N VAL A 121 11.06 10.50 -1.38
CA VAL A 121 9.77 10.62 -0.70
C VAL A 121 9.47 12.11 -0.53
N ILE A 122 8.30 12.55 -0.98
CA ILE A 122 7.81 13.92 -0.84
C ILE A 122 6.54 13.85 0.00
N VAL A 123 6.47 14.66 1.05
CA VAL A 123 5.34 14.69 1.98
C VAL A 123 4.86 16.12 2.12
N SER A 124 3.54 16.32 1.97
CA SER A 124 2.86 17.55 2.34
C SER A 124 1.89 17.22 3.47
N ASP A 125 2.07 17.83 4.62
CA ASP A 125 1.11 17.72 5.73
C ASP A 125 0.02 18.79 5.55
N TYR A 126 -1.23 18.34 5.45
CA TYR A 126 -2.39 19.23 5.36
C TYR A 126 -2.88 19.70 6.73
N SER A 127 -2.35 19.12 7.81
CA SER A 127 -2.67 19.53 9.16
C SER A 127 -1.95 20.84 9.52
N THR A 128 -2.46 21.52 10.56
CA THR A 128 -1.77 22.64 11.20
C THR A 128 -1.18 22.25 12.57
N GLY A 129 -1.16 20.94 12.88
CA GLY A 129 -0.74 20.43 14.18
C GLY A 129 0.77 20.35 14.30
N SER A 130 1.32 20.67 15.46
CA SER A 130 2.75 20.52 15.75
C SER A 130 3.08 19.31 16.64
N ASP A 131 2.06 18.62 17.15
CA ASP A 131 2.16 17.44 18.02
C ASP A 131 0.87 16.59 17.88
N VAL A 132 1.00 15.27 18.03
CA VAL A 132 -0.12 14.32 17.98
C VAL A 132 -0.30 13.70 19.36
N ARG A 133 -1.47 13.94 19.96
CA ARG A 133 -1.88 13.28 21.22
C ARG A 133 -3.12 12.45 20.96
N LEU A 134 -2.94 11.14 20.90
CA LEU A 134 -4.05 10.19 20.90
C LEU A 134 -4.61 10.16 22.34
N GLN A 135 -5.88 10.52 22.50
CA GLN A 135 -6.60 10.36 23.79
C GLN A 135 -6.98 8.90 24.02
#